data_AF-A0A820IDW3-F1
#
_entry.id   AF-A0A820IDW3-F1
#
_cell.length_a   1.000
_cell.length_b   1.000
_cell.length_c   1.000
_cell.angle_alpha   90.00
_cell.angle_beta   90.00
_cell.angle_gamma   90.00
#
_symmetry.space_group_name_H-M   'P 1'
#
loop_
_entity.id
_entity.type
_entity.pdbx_description
1 polymer ?
#
loop_
_entity_poly.entity_id
_entity_poly.type
_entity_poly.pdbx_seq_one_letter_code
_entity_poly.pdbx_strand_id
1 'polypeptide(L)'
;NVMDGGIFNATPIPNQQVPTYDVTQNIAGYCTLTITGRKGMTVSTRHAELLDKPGKDGIQYQGLNSANYQIITASDDFIIQGNPHEILEPMFTYHGFRYISIYANYINIESVVCSAIHSETTLIGNFTSSSLVLNQIQHNILWSQLSNIMSIITDCSQRQERRGWLGDAALSVDVALFNFDLYGLYVNSLRNIADVQHADGSIPDTAPFSVGGFVADPSWAHAYPEITWRIYQHYNDTATVKEHYIGVQGWVDYLTSRAQQSGLANMYFAYGDWETPVHYSVTNSSLVSAFSYLSDVQTMITLSA
;
A
#
# COMPACT_ATOMS: atom_id res chain seq x y z
N ASN A 1 -7.92 16.47 -6.66
CA ASN A 1 -8.94 16.25 -5.60
C ASN A 1 -9.17 14.75 -5.60
N VAL A 2 -9.18 14.02 -4.48
CA VAL A 2 -9.42 12.55 -4.52
C VAL A 2 -10.70 12.18 -5.31
N MET A 3 -11.64 13.13 -5.41
CA MET A 3 -12.88 13.03 -6.18
C MET A 3 -12.76 13.30 -7.69
N ASP A 4 -11.57 13.58 -8.25
CA ASP A 4 -11.40 13.87 -9.70
C ASP A 4 -11.36 12.63 -10.59
N GLY A 5 -11.72 11.46 -10.05
CA GLY A 5 -11.67 10.18 -10.76
C GLY A 5 -10.26 9.64 -10.95
N GLY A 6 -9.25 10.27 -10.34
CA GLY A 6 -7.87 9.80 -10.37
C GLY A 6 -7.16 10.05 -11.70
N ILE A 7 -7.64 10.98 -12.53
CA ILE A 7 -7.04 11.31 -13.82
C ILE A 7 -6.26 12.62 -13.73
N PHE A 8 -4.98 12.57 -14.07
CA PHE A 8 -4.03 13.67 -13.91
C PHE A 8 -3.39 14.04 -15.25
N ASN A 9 -3.49 15.32 -15.63
CA ASN A 9 -2.68 15.85 -16.72
C ASN A 9 -1.29 16.17 -16.19
N ALA A 10 -0.29 15.36 -16.56
CA ALA A 10 1.07 15.55 -16.07
C ALA A 10 1.70 16.80 -16.71
N THR A 11 2.38 17.60 -15.90
CA THR A 11 2.95 18.89 -16.33
C THR A 11 4.45 18.78 -16.54
N PRO A 12 5.01 19.30 -17.64
CA PRO A 12 6.45 19.20 -17.88
C PRO A 12 7.25 20.00 -16.85
N ILE A 13 8.29 19.37 -16.30
CA ILE A 13 9.26 20.02 -15.42
C ILE A 13 10.33 20.70 -16.30
N PRO A 14 10.53 22.02 -16.19
CA PRO A 14 11.54 22.73 -16.98
C PRO A 14 12.97 22.27 -16.68
N ASN A 15 13.87 22.50 -17.64
CA ASN A 15 15.33 22.33 -17.50
C ASN A 15 15.80 20.92 -17.11
N GLN A 16 15.06 19.89 -17.51
CA GLN A 16 15.42 18.49 -17.31
C GLN A 16 16.24 17.97 -18.50
N GLN A 17 17.27 17.17 -18.23
CA GLN A 17 18.07 16.53 -19.29
C GLN A 17 17.23 15.53 -20.11
N VAL A 18 16.28 14.88 -19.44
CA VAL A 18 15.28 13.98 -20.05
C VAL A 18 13.90 14.61 -19.82
N PRO A 19 13.01 14.67 -20.82
CA PRO A 19 11.65 15.14 -20.63
C PRO A 19 10.99 14.45 -19.44
N THR A 20 10.69 15.23 -18.40
CA THR A 20 10.15 14.72 -17.13
C THR A 20 8.91 15.52 -16.78
N TYR A 21 7.90 14.84 -16.26
CA TYR A 21 6.60 15.40 -15.95
C TYR A 21 6.24 15.16 -14.48
N ASP A 22 5.59 16.13 -13.85
CA ASP A 22 5.01 16.05 -12.52
C ASP A 22 3.49 15.79 -12.62
N VAL A 23 3.04 14.70 -12.01
CA VAL A 23 1.63 14.31 -11.87
C VAL A 23 0.93 15.11 -10.77
N THR A 24 1.67 15.92 -10.01
CA THR A 24 1.26 16.77 -8.88
C THR A 24 0.85 16.01 -7.61
N GLN A 25 0.54 14.72 -7.75
CA GLN A 25 0.16 13.79 -6.70
C GLN A 25 0.98 12.50 -6.87
N ASN A 26 1.43 11.92 -5.76
CA ASN A 26 1.98 10.56 -5.77
C ASN A 26 0.80 9.58 -5.81
N ILE A 27 0.74 8.73 -6.84
CA ILE A 27 -0.35 7.81 -7.11
C ILE A 27 0.19 6.40 -7.36
N ALA A 28 -0.67 5.39 -7.21
CA ALA A 28 -0.46 4.09 -7.84
C ALA A 28 -1.29 4.00 -9.13
N GLY A 29 -0.66 3.72 -10.26
CA GLY A 29 -1.33 3.88 -11.55
C GLY A 29 -0.44 3.64 -12.76
N TYR A 30 -0.83 4.20 -13.88
CA TYR A 30 -0.06 4.22 -15.13
C TYR A 30 -0.26 5.54 -15.88
N CYS A 31 0.51 5.75 -16.96
CA CYS A 31 0.30 6.89 -17.85
C CYS A 31 -0.02 6.46 -19.28
N THR A 32 -0.95 7.20 -19.87
CA THR A 32 -1.34 7.18 -21.27
C THR A 32 -0.63 8.32 -21.99
N LEU A 33 0.14 7.98 -23.02
CA LEU A 33 0.87 8.96 -23.84
C LEU A 33 0.17 9.12 -25.19
N THR A 34 -0.03 10.36 -25.62
CA THR A 34 -0.37 10.66 -27.03
C THR A 34 0.88 11.17 -27.72
N ILE A 35 1.27 10.53 -28.81
CA ILE A 35 2.54 10.81 -29.50
C ILE A 35 2.40 10.83 -31.02
N THR A 36 3.36 11.48 -31.68
CA THR A 36 3.53 11.40 -33.14
C THR A 36 5.00 11.11 -33.47
N GLY A 37 5.25 10.05 -34.23
CA GLY A 37 6.59 9.61 -34.62
C GLY A 37 6.60 8.66 -35.82
N ARG A 38 7.77 8.18 -36.22
CA ARG A 38 7.90 7.23 -37.34
C ARG A 38 7.75 5.78 -36.84
N LYS A 39 7.20 4.92 -37.69
CA LYS A 39 7.08 3.48 -37.41
C LYS A 39 8.40 2.86 -36.97
N GLY A 40 8.35 2.03 -35.93
CA GLY A 40 9.47 1.26 -35.42
C GLY A 40 10.37 2.00 -34.42
N MET A 41 10.04 3.25 -34.09
CA MET A 41 10.73 3.96 -33.01
C MET A 41 10.25 3.48 -31.64
N THR A 42 11.13 3.60 -30.64
CA THR A 42 10.85 3.20 -29.27
C THR A 42 10.55 4.41 -28.39
N VAL A 43 9.52 4.30 -27.56
CA VAL A 43 9.25 5.19 -26.42
C VAL A 43 9.45 4.38 -25.16
N SER A 44 10.30 4.86 -24.26
CA SER A 44 10.50 4.25 -22.94
C SER A 44 10.09 5.22 -21.85
N THR A 45 9.39 4.74 -20.83
CA THR A 45 9.02 5.53 -19.64
C THR A 45 9.81 5.06 -18.41
N ARG A 46 10.02 5.95 -17.44
CA ARG A 46 10.52 5.62 -16.10
C ARG A 46 9.69 6.37 -15.08
N HIS A 47 9.31 5.71 -14.00
CA HIS A 47 8.45 6.26 -12.96
C HIS A 47 9.19 6.36 -11.63
N ALA A 48 8.96 7.44 -10.87
CA ALA A 48 9.53 7.62 -9.54
C ALA A 48 8.62 8.42 -8.60
N GLU A 49 8.65 8.10 -7.30
CA GLU A 49 7.99 8.87 -6.24
C GLU A 49 8.70 10.21 -5.98
N LEU A 50 10.02 10.23 -6.18
CA LEU A 50 10.90 11.34 -5.83
C LEU A 50 11.78 11.72 -7.03
N LEU A 51 12.12 13.00 -7.10
CA LEU A 51 13.23 13.47 -7.93
C LEU A 51 14.56 13.27 -7.17
N ASP A 52 15.65 13.11 -7.90
CA ASP A 52 17.00 13.09 -7.30
C ASP A 52 17.31 14.45 -6.66
N LYS A 53 18.27 14.52 -5.73
CA LYS A 53 18.58 15.76 -5.01
C LYS A 53 18.75 16.93 -5.99
N PRO A 54 18.24 18.12 -5.64
CA PRO A 54 18.50 19.30 -6.45
C PRO A 54 20.02 19.51 -6.56
N GLY A 55 20.46 19.92 -7.74
CA GLY A 55 21.83 20.28 -8.08
C GLY A 55 22.34 21.40 -7.18
N LYS A 56 23.63 21.75 -7.33
CA LYS A 56 24.32 22.74 -6.47
C LYS A 56 23.61 24.11 -6.38
N ASP A 57 22.77 24.44 -7.35
CA ASP A 57 21.99 25.66 -7.47
C ASP A 57 20.57 25.57 -6.88
N GLY A 58 20.16 24.41 -6.34
CA GLY A 58 18.85 24.22 -5.69
C GLY A 58 17.65 24.12 -6.64
N ILE A 59 17.88 24.24 -7.96
CA ILE A 59 16.84 24.41 -8.98
C ILE A 59 16.83 23.24 -9.99
N GLN A 60 17.97 22.59 -10.23
CA GLN A 60 18.06 21.50 -11.21
C GLN A 60 18.02 20.13 -10.56
N TYR A 61 16.92 19.40 -10.67
CA TYR A 61 16.87 17.99 -10.27
C TYR A 61 17.65 17.14 -11.28
N GLN A 62 18.52 16.22 -10.82
CA GLN A 62 19.37 15.39 -11.69
C GLN A 62 18.63 14.16 -12.27
N GLY A 63 17.31 14.26 -12.43
CA GLY A 63 16.44 13.17 -12.89
C GLY A 63 15.64 12.52 -11.76
N LEU A 64 15.26 11.27 -11.97
CA LEU A 64 14.44 10.50 -11.05
C LEU A 64 15.28 9.86 -9.94
N ASN A 65 14.73 9.80 -8.73
CA ASN A 65 15.32 9.03 -7.64
C ASN A 65 14.70 7.63 -7.61
N SER A 66 15.53 6.61 -7.83
CA SER A 66 15.12 5.20 -7.83
C SER A 66 15.53 4.44 -6.56
N ALA A 67 16.10 5.12 -5.55
CA ALA A 67 16.69 4.46 -4.39
C ALA A 67 15.67 3.63 -3.58
N ASN A 68 14.41 4.07 -3.54
CA ASN A 68 13.30 3.38 -2.86
C ASN A 68 12.63 2.27 -3.70
N TYR A 69 12.99 2.11 -4.98
CA TYR A 69 12.41 1.07 -5.85
C TYR A 69 13.17 -0.27 -5.79
N GLN A 70 14.27 -0.32 -5.03
CA GLN A 70 15.15 -1.48 -4.91
C GLN A 70 15.69 -1.93 -6.29
N ILE A 71 15.31 -3.12 -6.76
CA ILE A 71 15.76 -3.65 -8.06
C ILE A 71 14.73 -3.43 -9.19
N ILE A 72 13.55 -2.88 -8.89
CA ILE A 72 12.55 -2.58 -9.91
C ILE A 72 12.94 -1.31 -10.64
N THR A 73 12.82 -1.35 -11.96
CA THR A 73 13.14 -0.22 -12.83
C THR A 73 11.92 0.63 -13.24
N ALA A 74 10.69 0.17 -12.92
CA ALA A 74 9.41 0.85 -13.12
C ALA A 74 9.29 1.54 -14.50
N SER A 75 9.36 0.75 -15.58
CA SER A 75 9.27 1.24 -16.97
C SER A 75 8.27 0.51 -17.81
N ASP A 76 7.80 1.24 -18.82
CA ASP A 76 7.07 0.70 -19.95
C ASP A 76 7.83 1.04 -21.25
N ASP A 77 7.95 0.07 -22.15
CA ASP A 77 8.61 0.22 -23.44
C ASP A 77 7.60 -0.04 -24.57
N PHE A 78 7.44 0.93 -25.47
CA PHE A 78 6.50 0.86 -26.59
C PHE A 78 7.24 0.95 -27.91
N ILE A 79 6.78 0.19 -28.91
CA ILE A 79 7.23 0.31 -30.30
C ILE A 79 6.07 0.87 -31.12
N ILE A 80 6.28 2.05 -31.67
CA ILE A 80 5.20 2.84 -32.28
C ILE A 80 4.96 2.38 -33.72
N GLN A 81 3.70 2.35 -34.15
CA GLN A 81 3.30 1.96 -35.50
C GLN A 81 3.44 3.11 -36.51
N GLY A 82 3.60 4.34 -36.02
CA GLY A 82 3.76 5.54 -36.83
C GLY A 82 2.43 6.10 -37.33
N ASN A 83 1.34 5.79 -36.63
CA ASN A 83 0.05 6.42 -36.87
C ASN A 83 0.08 7.86 -36.32
N PRO A 84 -0.67 8.81 -36.92
CA PRO A 84 -0.87 10.12 -36.30
C PRO A 84 -1.55 9.97 -34.94
N HIS A 85 -1.08 10.72 -33.92
CA HIS A 85 -1.69 10.75 -32.58
C HIS A 85 -1.84 9.35 -31.95
N GLU A 86 -0.78 8.54 -31.99
CA GLU A 86 -0.79 7.19 -31.45
C GLU A 86 -0.89 7.24 -29.91
N ILE A 87 -1.78 6.42 -29.35
CA ILE A 87 -2.03 6.32 -27.91
C ILE A 87 -1.26 5.11 -27.37
N LEU A 88 -0.38 5.35 -26.40
CA LEU A 88 0.44 4.33 -25.75
C LEU A 88 0.01 4.20 -24.29
N GLU A 89 -0.45 3.00 -23.91
CA GLU A 89 -0.94 2.69 -22.56
C GLU A 89 -0.54 1.26 -22.16
N PRO A 90 0.01 1.04 -20.95
CA PRO A 90 0.29 -0.30 -20.45
C PRO A 90 -0.99 -0.98 -19.94
N MET A 91 -1.14 -2.28 -20.17
CA MET A 91 -2.34 -3.03 -19.74
C MET A 91 -2.14 -3.94 -18.51
N PHE A 92 -0.92 -4.40 -18.27
CA PHE A 92 -0.63 -5.48 -17.30
C PHE A 92 0.40 -5.09 -16.25
N THR A 93 0.51 -3.79 -15.95
CA THR A 93 1.39 -3.28 -14.90
C THR A 93 0.81 -2.01 -14.30
N TYR A 94 1.33 -1.65 -13.13
CA TYR A 94 1.14 -0.36 -12.50
C TYR A 94 2.40 0.03 -11.74
N HIS A 95 2.54 1.32 -11.48
CA HIS A 95 3.67 1.91 -10.78
C HIS A 95 3.13 2.81 -9.66
N GLY A 96 3.77 2.83 -8.50
CA GLY A 96 3.63 3.93 -7.54
C GLY A 96 4.57 5.05 -7.95
N PHE A 97 4.11 6.28 -8.20
CA PHE A 97 4.93 7.40 -8.66
C PHE A 97 4.22 8.76 -8.60
N ARG A 98 5.03 9.83 -8.61
CA ARG A 98 4.61 11.21 -8.88
C ARG A 98 5.24 11.75 -10.16
N TYR A 99 6.42 11.26 -10.50
CA TYR A 99 7.24 11.77 -11.59
C TYR A 99 7.39 10.70 -12.67
N ILE A 100 7.34 11.12 -13.93
CA ILE A 100 7.58 10.26 -15.09
C ILE A 100 8.60 10.92 -16.02
N SER A 101 9.66 10.20 -16.37
CA SER A 101 10.60 10.58 -17.43
C SER A 101 10.32 9.78 -18.70
N ILE A 102 10.33 10.45 -19.85
CA ILE A 102 9.98 9.87 -21.15
C ILE A 102 11.19 9.99 -22.09
N TYR A 103 11.66 8.84 -22.56
CA TYR A 103 12.76 8.71 -23.52
C TYR A 103 12.16 8.42 -24.90
N ALA A 104 12.10 9.45 -25.75
CA ALA A 104 11.38 9.40 -27.02
C ALA A 104 12.14 10.17 -28.12
N ASN A 105 13.37 9.76 -28.41
CA ASN A 105 14.25 10.45 -29.36
C ASN A 105 13.56 10.64 -30.72
N TYR A 106 13.44 11.88 -31.19
CA TYR A 106 12.78 12.26 -32.45
C TYR A 106 11.27 11.94 -32.52
N ILE A 107 10.60 11.72 -31.39
CA ILE A 107 9.16 11.53 -31.28
C ILE A 107 8.57 12.77 -30.61
N ASN A 108 7.46 13.27 -31.14
CA ASN A 108 6.72 14.36 -30.51
C ASN A 108 5.80 13.80 -29.42
N ILE A 109 5.94 14.28 -28.19
CA ILE A 109 5.04 13.97 -27.08
C ILE A 109 3.98 15.06 -27.02
N GLU A 110 2.72 14.71 -27.26
CA GLU A 110 1.61 15.66 -27.35
C GLU A 110 0.91 15.83 -26.01
N SER A 111 0.68 14.72 -25.30
CA SER A 111 0.09 14.73 -23.97
C SER A 111 0.57 13.56 -23.13
N VAL A 112 0.61 13.79 -21.82
CA VAL A 112 0.89 12.78 -20.80
C VAL A 112 -0.25 12.85 -19.79
N VAL A 113 -1.09 11.82 -19.77
CA VAL A 113 -2.22 11.71 -18.84
C VAL A 113 -1.95 10.49 -17.97
N CYS A 114 -2.03 10.63 -16.65
CA CYS A 114 -1.78 9.53 -15.73
C CYS A 114 -3.05 9.21 -14.95
N SER A 115 -3.37 7.93 -14.86
CA SER A 115 -4.57 7.41 -14.22
C SER A 115 -4.15 6.65 -12.96
N ALA A 116 -4.64 7.10 -11.81
CA ALA A 116 -4.60 6.32 -10.59
C ALA A 116 -5.54 5.12 -10.75
N ILE A 117 -5.09 3.94 -10.32
CA ILE A 117 -5.90 2.73 -10.30
C ILE A 117 -5.92 2.18 -8.89
N HIS A 118 -7.02 1.55 -8.52
CA HIS A 118 -7.21 0.86 -7.25
C HIS A 118 -8.48 0.02 -7.31
N SER A 119 -8.71 -0.84 -6.31
CA SER A 119 -10.00 -1.47 -6.07
C SER A 119 -11.07 -0.38 -5.94
N GLU A 120 -12.18 -0.51 -6.68
CA GLU A 120 -13.27 0.45 -6.65
C GLU A 120 -13.83 0.61 -5.23
N THR A 121 -13.99 1.85 -4.79
CA THR A 121 -14.46 2.19 -3.45
C THR A 121 -15.18 3.54 -3.45
N THR A 122 -15.95 3.81 -2.40
CA THR A 122 -16.65 5.07 -2.19
C THR A 122 -16.05 5.80 -1.00
N LEU A 123 -15.71 7.09 -1.15
CA LEU A 123 -15.36 7.95 -0.02
C LEU A 123 -16.62 8.20 0.82
N ILE A 124 -16.62 7.71 2.06
CA ILE A 124 -17.74 7.85 3.02
C ILE A 124 -17.39 8.78 4.19
N GLY A 125 -16.10 8.96 4.46
CA GLY A 125 -15.59 9.88 5.47
C GLY A 125 -15.34 11.28 4.91
N ASN A 126 -15.54 12.28 5.75
CA ASN A 126 -15.12 13.65 5.46
C ASN A 126 -14.50 14.28 6.71
N PHE A 127 -13.34 14.91 6.54
CA PHE A 127 -12.62 15.60 7.60
C PHE A 127 -12.13 16.96 7.11
N THR A 128 -12.33 17.98 7.93
CA THR A 128 -11.74 19.30 7.73
C THR A 128 -11.42 19.93 9.08
N SER A 129 -10.38 20.74 9.10
CA SER A 129 -9.87 21.45 10.26
C SER A 129 -9.49 22.89 9.88
N SER A 130 -9.38 23.76 10.88
CA SER A 130 -8.76 25.08 10.71
C SER A 130 -7.26 25.00 10.47
N SER A 131 -6.63 23.85 10.77
CA SER A 131 -5.20 23.62 10.50
C SER A 131 -5.00 23.07 9.09
N LEU A 132 -4.31 23.86 8.25
CA LEU A 132 -3.91 23.43 6.92
C LEU A 132 -3.00 22.19 6.94
N VAL A 133 -2.20 22.02 8.01
CA VAL A 133 -1.33 20.85 8.17
C VAL A 133 -2.17 19.59 8.39
N LEU A 134 -3.19 19.64 9.25
CA LEU A 134 -4.06 18.49 9.49
C LEU A 134 -4.87 18.12 8.23
N ASN A 135 -5.32 19.13 7.48
CA ASN A 135 -5.99 18.90 6.20
C ASN A 135 -5.05 18.24 5.19
N GLN A 136 -3.78 18.65 5.14
CA GLN A 136 -2.79 18.03 4.26
C GLN A 136 -2.44 16.60 4.70
N ILE A 137 -2.35 16.33 6.01
CA ILE A 137 -2.16 14.97 6.53
C ILE A 137 -3.32 14.07 6.11
N GLN A 138 -4.56 14.53 6.29
CA GLN A 138 -5.72 13.76 5.85
C GLN A 138 -5.71 13.52 4.33
N HIS A 139 -5.42 14.54 3.52
CA HIS A 139 -5.29 14.39 2.07
C HIS A 139 -4.24 13.34 1.69
N ASN A 140 -3.11 13.33 2.38
CA ASN A 140 -2.06 12.34 2.16
C ASN A 140 -2.51 10.94 2.58
N ILE A 141 -3.21 10.80 3.71
CA ILE A 141 -3.77 9.51 4.17
C ILE A 141 -4.71 8.93 3.10
N LEU A 142 -5.62 9.73 2.55
CA LEU A 142 -6.56 9.28 1.52
C LEU A 142 -5.83 8.72 0.29
N TRP A 143 -4.82 9.44 -0.23
CA TRP A 143 -4.05 8.97 -1.38
C TRP A 143 -3.16 7.77 -1.06
N SER A 144 -2.60 7.69 0.15
CA SER A 144 -1.83 6.51 0.58
C SER A 144 -2.72 5.27 0.70
N GLN A 145 -3.96 5.42 1.20
CA GLN A 145 -4.93 4.33 1.26
C GLN A 145 -5.30 3.86 -0.15
N LEU A 146 -5.73 4.78 -1.03
CA LEU A 146 -6.07 4.44 -2.42
C LEU A 146 -4.91 3.77 -3.17
N SER A 147 -3.69 4.26 -2.98
CA SER A 147 -2.51 3.68 -3.65
C SER A 147 -2.20 2.25 -3.21
N ASN A 148 -2.75 1.79 -2.08
CA ASN A 148 -2.45 0.52 -1.44
C ASN A 148 -3.64 -0.44 -1.36
N ILE A 149 -4.73 -0.17 -2.08
CA ILE A 149 -5.85 -1.10 -2.21
C ILE A 149 -5.90 -1.66 -3.63
N MET A 150 -5.05 -2.64 -3.93
CA MET A 150 -4.86 -3.25 -5.24
C MET A 150 -5.25 -4.72 -5.21
N SER A 151 -6.56 -5.03 -5.22
CA SER A 151 -7.16 -6.36 -4.93
C SER A 151 -6.92 -6.92 -3.52
N ILE A 152 -5.82 -6.52 -2.88
CA ILE A 152 -5.42 -6.76 -1.49
C ILE A 152 -4.95 -5.42 -0.88
N ILE A 153 -4.74 -5.40 0.43
CA ILE A 153 -4.20 -4.24 1.15
C ILE A 153 -2.67 -4.35 1.14
N THR A 154 -1.98 -3.55 0.33
CA THR A 154 -0.52 -3.62 0.19
C THR A 154 0.21 -2.71 1.17
N ASP A 155 1.44 -3.07 1.53
CA ASP A 155 2.37 -2.21 2.27
C ASP A 155 2.81 -0.99 1.46
N CYS A 156 3.05 -1.19 0.17
CA CYS A 156 3.54 -0.18 -0.74
C CYS A 156 3.13 -0.48 -2.19
N SER A 157 3.23 0.53 -3.06
CA SER A 157 2.73 0.44 -4.46
C SER A 157 3.83 0.51 -5.52
N GLN A 158 5.06 0.84 -5.13
CA GLN A 158 6.16 1.20 -6.04
C GLN A 158 7.23 0.12 -6.18
N ARG A 159 7.75 -0.42 -5.07
CA ARG A 159 8.93 -1.31 -5.05
C ARG A 159 8.60 -2.79 -5.27
N GLN A 160 9.62 -3.65 -5.21
CA GLN A 160 9.52 -5.11 -5.42
C GLN A 160 8.88 -5.84 -4.25
N GLU A 161 7.73 -5.37 -3.80
CA GLU A 161 7.03 -5.89 -2.64
C GLU A 161 5.54 -5.93 -2.92
N ARG A 162 4.76 -4.89 -2.59
CA ARG A 162 3.32 -4.83 -2.92
C ARG A 162 2.60 -6.08 -2.38
N ARG A 163 2.78 -6.35 -1.09
CA ARG A 163 2.31 -7.58 -0.43
C ARG A 163 1.31 -7.26 0.66
N GLY A 164 0.45 -8.23 0.92
CA GLY A 164 -0.58 -8.17 1.96
C GLY A 164 -0.01 -8.34 3.36
N TRP A 165 0.87 -7.44 3.79
CA TRP A 165 1.46 -7.47 5.13
C TRP A 165 0.40 -7.21 6.19
N LEU A 166 0.28 -8.17 7.12
CA LEU A 166 -0.83 -8.17 8.08
C LEU A 166 -0.70 -7.07 9.13
N GLY A 167 0.51 -6.76 9.61
CA GLY A 167 0.73 -5.66 10.56
C GLY A 167 0.27 -4.31 10.01
N ASP A 168 0.61 -4.01 8.76
CA ASP A 168 0.21 -2.79 8.06
C ASP A 168 -1.33 -2.72 7.93
N ALA A 169 -1.97 -3.82 7.57
CA ALA A 169 -3.42 -3.91 7.48
C ALA A 169 -4.11 -3.75 8.86
N ALA A 170 -3.54 -4.32 9.93
CA ALA A 170 -4.07 -4.21 11.29
C ALA A 170 -4.02 -2.77 11.82
N LEU A 171 -2.92 -2.05 11.57
CA LEU A 171 -2.77 -0.67 12.04
C LEU A 171 -3.60 0.33 11.23
N SER A 172 -3.91 0.01 9.97
CA SER A 172 -4.59 0.93 9.06
C SER A 172 -6.10 0.68 8.90
N VAL A 173 -6.63 -0.47 9.33
CA VAL A 173 -8.03 -0.84 9.07
C VAL A 173 -9.04 0.17 9.59
N ASP A 174 -8.88 0.67 10.82
CA ASP A 174 -9.89 1.56 11.41
C ASP A 174 -9.98 2.88 10.62
N VAL A 175 -8.82 3.50 10.31
CA VAL A 175 -8.78 4.73 9.51
C VAL A 175 -9.20 4.50 8.05
N ALA A 176 -8.97 3.30 7.50
CA ALA A 176 -9.43 2.97 6.16
C ALA A 176 -10.97 2.88 6.10
N LEU A 177 -11.58 2.20 7.06
CA LEU A 177 -13.04 2.05 7.15
C LEU A 177 -13.76 3.35 7.54
N PHE A 178 -13.10 4.27 8.25
CA PHE A 178 -13.65 5.62 8.46
C PHE A 178 -13.69 6.45 7.17
N ASN A 179 -12.71 6.29 6.29
CA ASN A 179 -12.59 7.10 5.07
C ASN A 179 -13.39 6.51 3.91
N PHE A 180 -13.31 5.21 3.70
CA PHE A 180 -13.79 4.55 2.49
C PHE A 180 -14.70 3.35 2.81
N ASP A 181 -15.71 3.11 1.97
CA ASP A 181 -16.44 1.86 2.00
C ASP A 181 -15.58 0.74 1.40
N LEU A 182 -14.98 -0.07 2.27
CA LEU A 182 -14.05 -1.15 1.93
C LEU A 182 -14.51 -2.50 2.47
N TYR A 183 -15.81 -2.66 2.77
CA TYR A 183 -16.38 -3.88 3.32
C TYR A 183 -15.95 -5.13 2.53
N GLY A 184 -16.18 -5.12 1.21
CA GLY A 184 -15.86 -6.26 0.35
C GLY A 184 -14.36 -6.59 0.32
N LEU A 185 -13.50 -5.56 0.38
CA LEU A 185 -12.05 -5.74 0.39
C LEU A 185 -11.56 -6.38 1.70
N TYR A 186 -12.03 -5.89 2.84
CA TYR A 186 -11.63 -6.43 4.15
C TYR A 186 -12.23 -7.81 4.44
N VAL A 187 -13.47 -8.09 4.00
CA VAL A 187 -14.02 -9.46 4.04
C VAL A 187 -13.19 -10.41 3.18
N ASN A 188 -12.74 -9.98 1.99
CA ASN A 188 -11.83 -10.77 1.18
C ASN A 188 -10.46 -10.96 1.87
N SER A 189 -9.94 -9.94 2.55
CA SER A 189 -8.70 -10.05 3.34
C SER A 189 -8.82 -11.08 4.46
N LEU A 190 -9.95 -11.13 5.18
CA LEU A 190 -10.19 -12.16 6.20
C LEU A 190 -10.19 -13.58 5.62
N ARG A 191 -10.76 -13.76 4.41
CA ARG A 191 -10.68 -15.03 3.68
C ARG A 191 -9.25 -15.38 3.28
N ASN A 192 -8.49 -14.42 2.77
CA ASN A 192 -7.07 -14.63 2.44
C ASN A 192 -6.27 -15.06 3.68
N ILE A 193 -6.55 -14.48 4.85
CA ILE A 193 -5.91 -14.86 6.13
C ILE A 193 -6.29 -16.29 6.50
N ALA A 194 -7.58 -16.63 6.43
CA ALA A 194 -8.08 -17.97 6.71
C ALA A 194 -7.45 -19.03 5.80
N ASP A 195 -7.29 -18.73 4.51
CA ASP A 195 -6.71 -19.64 3.51
C ASP A 195 -5.23 -19.98 3.79
N VAL A 196 -4.49 -19.07 4.44
CA VAL A 196 -3.07 -19.26 4.76
C VAL A 196 -2.83 -19.64 6.22
N GLN A 197 -3.86 -19.72 7.05
CA GLN A 197 -3.76 -20.16 8.43
C GLN A 197 -3.49 -21.68 8.48
N HIS A 198 -2.54 -22.08 9.31
CA HIS A 198 -2.17 -23.48 9.48
C HIS A 198 -3.09 -24.22 10.44
N ALA A 199 -3.07 -25.54 10.38
CA ALA A 199 -3.90 -26.41 11.22
C ALA A 199 -3.62 -26.28 12.73
N ASP A 200 -2.45 -25.79 13.12
CA ASP A 200 -2.09 -25.49 14.51
C ASP A 200 -2.51 -24.08 14.96
N GLY A 201 -3.20 -23.33 14.09
CA GLY A 201 -3.70 -21.98 14.33
C GLY A 201 -2.71 -20.86 13.98
N SER A 202 -1.45 -21.20 13.68
CA SER A 202 -0.43 -20.20 13.33
C SER A 202 -0.69 -19.55 11.96
N ILE A 203 -0.32 -18.27 11.84
CA ILE A 203 -0.56 -17.43 10.66
C ILE A 203 0.78 -16.89 10.16
N PRO A 204 1.03 -16.79 8.83
CA PRO A 204 2.21 -16.14 8.27
C PRO A 204 2.10 -14.61 8.24
N ASP A 205 3.21 -13.90 8.05
CA ASP A 205 3.22 -12.42 8.09
C ASP A 205 2.43 -11.73 6.95
N THR A 206 2.18 -12.45 5.85
CA THR A 206 1.45 -11.94 4.69
C THR A 206 0.28 -12.82 4.29
N ALA A 207 -0.81 -12.20 3.83
CA ALA A 207 -1.94 -12.89 3.23
C ALA A 207 -2.40 -12.18 1.93
N PRO A 208 -2.40 -12.85 0.76
CA PRO A 208 -1.90 -14.20 0.50
C PRO A 208 -0.40 -14.35 0.77
N PHE A 209 0.00 -15.52 1.26
CA PHE A 209 1.38 -15.75 1.68
C PHE A 209 2.32 -15.92 0.49
N SER A 210 3.32 -15.06 0.41
CA SER A 210 4.40 -15.18 -0.59
C SER A 210 5.75 -14.68 -0.10
N VAL A 211 5.77 -13.84 0.94
CA VAL A 211 6.97 -13.30 1.58
C VAL A 211 6.74 -13.17 3.09
N GLY A 212 7.82 -12.91 3.84
CA GLY A 212 7.76 -12.76 5.28
C GLY A 212 8.01 -14.06 6.03
N GLY A 213 7.92 -13.97 7.35
CA GLY A 213 8.10 -15.08 8.26
C GLY A 213 6.88 -15.98 8.35
N PHE A 214 7.18 -17.22 8.68
CA PHE A 214 6.22 -18.15 9.23
C PHE A 214 6.86 -18.82 10.45
N VAL A 215 6.33 -18.67 11.66
CA VAL A 215 5.08 -17.98 12.05
C VAL A 215 5.24 -16.45 12.11
N ALA A 216 4.14 -15.72 11.89
CA ALA A 216 4.10 -14.26 11.96
C ALA A 216 4.51 -13.72 13.33
N ASP A 217 5.00 -12.48 13.33
CA ASP A 217 5.07 -11.69 14.57
C ASP A 217 3.65 -11.56 15.17
N PRO A 218 3.49 -11.71 16.50
CA PRO A 218 2.21 -11.50 17.13
C PRO A 218 1.54 -10.16 16.79
N SER A 219 2.30 -9.07 16.61
CA SER A 219 1.72 -7.78 16.20
C SER A 219 1.30 -7.72 14.73
N TRP A 220 1.75 -8.66 13.88
CA TRP A 220 1.32 -8.76 12.48
C TRP A 220 0.04 -9.55 12.37
N ALA A 221 0.02 -10.77 12.91
CA ALA A 221 -1.16 -11.64 12.84
C ALA A 221 -2.33 -11.18 13.74
N HIS A 222 -2.11 -10.18 14.62
CA HIS A 222 -3.17 -9.37 15.24
C HIS A 222 -4.21 -8.84 14.24
N ALA A 223 -3.84 -8.71 12.96
CA ALA A 223 -4.76 -8.37 11.88
C ALA A 223 -6.02 -9.24 11.84
N TYR A 224 -5.92 -10.53 12.15
CA TYR A 224 -7.07 -11.42 12.03
C TYR A 224 -8.20 -11.07 13.02
N PRO A 225 -7.94 -11.04 14.35
CA PRO A 225 -8.94 -10.55 15.31
C PRO A 225 -9.31 -9.09 15.08
N GLU A 226 -8.35 -8.20 14.81
CA GLU A 226 -8.61 -6.77 14.68
C GLU A 226 -9.51 -6.45 13.49
N ILE A 227 -9.20 -6.97 12.29
CA ILE A 227 -10.05 -6.74 11.11
C ILE A 227 -11.44 -7.34 11.32
N THR A 228 -11.53 -8.53 11.91
CA THR A 228 -12.83 -9.18 12.22
C THR A 228 -13.68 -8.28 13.12
N TRP A 229 -13.06 -7.70 14.15
CA TRP A 229 -13.72 -6.77 15.06
C TRP A 229 -14.12 -5.47 14.37
N ARG A 230 -13.26 -4.86 13.56
CA ARG A 230 -13.58 -3.62 12.84
C ARG A 230 -14.68 -3.79 11.80
N ILE A 231 -14.74 -4.94 11.13
CA ILE A 231 -15.87 -5.24 10.23
C ILE A 231 -17.20 -5.22 10.99
N TYR A 232 -17.25 -5.82 12.18
CA TYR A 232 -18.43 -5.73 13.02
C TYR A 232 -18.72 -4.30 13.48
N GLN A 233 -17.72 -3.55 13.96
CA GLN A 233 -17.94 -2.20 14.46
C GLN A 233 -18.45 -1.23 13.39
N HIS A 234 -17.92 -1.31 12.17
CA HIS A 234 -18.25 -0.38 11.09
C HIS A 234 -19.51 -0.79 10.31
N TYR A 235 -19.77 -2.10 10.18
CA TYR A 235 -20.84 -2.61 9.32
C TYR A 235 -21.91 -3.43 10.04
N ASN A 236 -21.77 -3.67 11.35
CA ASN A 236 -22.64 -4.54 12.15
C ASN A 236 -22.77 -5.96 11.57
N ASP A 237 -21.72 -6.45 10.90
CA ASP A 237 -21.72 -7.74 10.24
C ASP A 237 -21.35 -8.88 11.21
N THR A 238 -22.39 -9.44 11.81
CA THR A 238 -22.25 -10.63 12.68
C THR A 238 -22.02 -11.93 11.91
N ALA A 239 -22.28 -11.98 10.60
CA ALA A 239 -22.11 -13.19 9.80
C ALA A 239 -20.61 -13.43 9.53
N THR A 240 -19.87 -12.40 9.13
CA THR A 240 -18.41 -12.47 8.98
C THR A 240 -17.72 -12.78 10.31
N VAL A 241 -18.18 -12.21 11.42
CA VAL A 241 -17.66 -12.59 12.75
C VAL A 241 -17.82 -14.09 13.01
N LYS A 242 -19.02 -14.64 12.78
CA LYS A 242 -19.28 -16.08 12.98
C LYS A 242 -18.44 -16.96 12.05
N GLU A 243 -18.25 -16.53 10.81
CA GLU A 243 -17.43 -17.25 9.82
C GLU A 243 -15.97 -17.36 10.27
N HIS A 244 -15.39 -16.28 10.78
CA HIS A 244 -13.97 -16.21 11.12
C HIS A 244 -13.63 -16.47 12.59
N TYR A 245 -14.63 -16.58 13.48
CA TYR A 245 -14.40 -16.75 14.92
C TYR A 245 -13.50 -17.95 15.26
N ILE A 246 -13.69 -19.09 14.60
CA ILE A 246 -12.88 -20.30 14.84
C ILE A 246 -11.42 -20.09 14.41
N GLY A 247 -11.19 -19.34 13.32
CA GLY A 247 -9.83 -18.99 12.89
C GLY A 247 -9.14 -18.03 13.86
N VAL A 248 -9.86 -17.01 14.32
CA VAL A 248 -9.38 -16.10 15.37
C VAL A 248 -9.04 -16.87 16.65
N GLN A 249 -9.90 -17.80 17.07
CA GLN A 249 -9.65 -18.66 18.22
C GLN A 249 -8.39 -19.51 18.02
N GLY A 250 -8.21 -20.13 16.85
CA GLY A 250 -7.01 -20.92 16.55
C GLY A 250 -5.72 -20.11 16.69
N TRP A 251 -5.72 -18.85 16.25
CA TRP A 251 -4.57 -17.96 16.42
C TRP A 251 -4.30 -17.62 17.89
N VAL A 252 -5.35 -17.30 18.65
CA VAL A 252 -5.24 -17.03 20.09
C VAL A 252 -4.72 -18.26 20.84
N ASP A 253 -5.26 -19.45 20.55
CA ASP A 253 -4.83 -20.72 21.16
C ASP A 253 -3.36 -21.02 20.84
N TYR A 254 -2.92 -20.75 19.60
CA TYR A 254 -1.52 -20.83 19.22
C TYR A 254 -0.66 -19.89 20.10
N LEU A 255 -1.01 -18.61 20.21
CA LEU A 255 -0.28 -17.66 21.06
C LEU A 255 -0.31 -18.03 22.55
N THR A 256 -1.42 -18.56 23.05
CA THR A 256 -1.54 -19.07 24.42
C THR A 256 -0.53 -20.19 24.67
N SER A 257 -0.36 -21.13 23.72
CA SER A 257 0.62 -22.22 23.85
C SER A 257 2.05 -21.68 23.93
N ARG A 258 2.36 -20.64 23.14
CA ARG A 258 3.67 -19.97 23.13
C ARG A 258 3.92 -19.26 24.45
N ALA A 259 2.92 -18.50 24.94
CA ALA A 259 2.99 -17.80 26.21
C ALA A 259 3.16 -18.75 27.40
N GLN A 260 2.50 -19.91 27.39
CA GLN A 260 2.68 -20.95 28.43
C GLN A 260 4.09 -21.56 28.41
N GLN A 261 4.71 -21.66 27.23
CA GLN A 261 6.05 -22.22 27.08
C GLN A 261 7.16 -21.24 27.50
N SER A 262 7.08 -19.96 27.08
CA SER A 262 8.15 -18.98 27.27
C SER A 262 7.91 -18.00 28.43
N GLY A 263 6.66 -17.88 28.88
CA GLY A 263 6.18 -16.74 29.67
C GLY A 263 6.01 -15.47 28.81
N LEU A 264 5.15 -14.56 29.27
CA LEU A 264 4.85 -13.29 28.57
C LEU A 264 6.10 -12.42 28.36
N ALA A 265 7.01 -12.39 29.34
CA ALA A 265 8.22 -11.57 29.27
C ALA A 265 9.22 -12.02 28.18
N ASN A 266 9.10 -13.27 27.70
CA ASN A 266 9.98 -13.85 26.67
C ASN A 266 9.19 -14.32 25.44
N MET A 267 8.04 -13.69 25.18
CA MET A 267 7.29 -13.94 23.96
C MET A 267 8.17 -13.72 22.72
N TYR A 268 7.98 -14.58 21.72
CA TYR A 268 8.72 -14.48 20.46
C TYR A 268 8.24 -13.26 19.66
N PHE A 269 9.13 -12.72 18.83
CA PHE A 269 8.88 -11.58 17.95
C PHE A 269 9.78 -11.67 16.70
N ALA A 270 9.42 -10.92 15.65
CA ALA A 270 10.23 -10.74 14.46
C ALA A 270 10.47 -9.25 14.13
N TYR A 271 9.46 -8.40 14.37
CA TYR A 271 9.47 -6.98 14.01
C TYR A 271 9.24 -6.08 15.24
N GLY A 272 8.19 -6.34 16.03
CA GLY A 272 7.79 -5.49 17.15
C GLY A 272 7.37 -4.07 16.73
N ASP A 273 7.99 -3.05 17.33
CA ASP A 273 7.74 -1.62 17.08
C ASP A 273 8.53 -1.14 15.85
N TRP A 274 8.07 -1.57 14.66
CA TRP A 274 8.79 -1.39 13.39
C TRP A 274 8.82 0.08 12.94
N GLU A 275 9.95 0.51 12.36
CA GLU A 275 10.21 1.91 11.93
C GLU A 275 10.18 2.97 13.04
N THR A 276 10.55 2.61 14.28
CA THR A 276 10.78 3.63 15.33
C THR A 276 11.85 4.66 14.90
N PRO A 277 11.73 5.94 15.30
CA PRO A 277 12.73 6.94 14.91
C PRO A 277 14.10 6.60 15.52
N VAL A 278 15.15 6.62 14.67
CA VAL A 278 16.53 6.13 14.89
C VAL A 278 17.29 6.65 16.13
N HIS A 279 16.74 7.58 16.90
CA HIS A 279 17.38 8.18 18.08
C HIS A 279 16.68 7.89 19.40
N TYR A 280 15.68 7.01 19.42
CA TYR A 280 14.93 6.67 20.63
C TYR A 280 15.13 5.24 21.07
N SER A 281 14.92 4.99 22.36
CA SER A 281 14.85 3.63 22.90
C SER A 281 13.68 2.90 22.26
N VAL A 282 13.98 1.78 21.59
CA VAL A 282 12.95 0.91 21.01
C VAL A 282 12.22 0.18 22.13
N THR A 283 10.90 0.10 22.02
CA THR A 283 10.07 -0.70 22.93
C THR A 283 10.57 -2.15 22.91
N ASN A 284 10.61 -2.83 24.07
CA ASN A 284 10.99 -4.24 24.11
C ASN A 284 10.04 -5.07 23.22
N SER A 285 10.56 -5.75 22.21
CA SER A 285 9.71 -6.44 21.23
C SER A 285 8.92 -7.61 21.82
N SER A 286 9.45 -8.34 22.81
CA SER A 286 8.67 -9.35 23.55
C SER A 286 7.50 -8.73 24.32
N LEU A 287 7.64 -7.48 24.80
CA LEU A 287 6.54 -6.73 25.40
C LEU A 287 5.48 -6.35 24.36
N VAL A 288 5.87 -5.93 23.16
CA VAL A 288 4.95 -5.64 22.04
C VAL A 288 4.16 -6.88 21.65
N SER A 289 4.84 -8.03 21.52
CA SER A 289 4.18 -9.30 21.22
C SER A 289 3.26 -9.75 22.35
N ALA A 290 3.68 -9.60 23.62
CA ALA A 290 2.83 -9.89 24.77
C ALA A 290 1.58 -9.00 24.81
N PHE A 291 1.72 -7.72 24.50
CA PHE A 291 0.59 -6.80 24.35
C PHE A 291 -0.37 -7.27 23.25
N SER A 292 0.15 -7.64 22.08
CA SER A 292 -0.67 -8.09 20.95
C SER A 292 -1.48 -9.34 21.32
N TYR A 293 -0.85 -10.33 21.97
CA TYR A 293 -1.56 -11.50 22.49
C TYR A 293 -2.67 -11.14 23.48
N LEU A 294 -2.40 -10.28 24.46
CA LEU A 294 -3.42 -9.88 25.44
C LEU A 294 -4.56 -9.11 24.78
N SER A 295 -4.25 -8.29 23.78
CA SER A 295 -5.24 -7.61 22.94
C SER A 295 -6.10 -8.62 22.17
N ASP A 296 -5.48 -9.62 21.55
CA ASP A 296 -6.17 -10.68 20.81
C ASP A 296 -7.14 -11.47 21.68
N VAL A 297 -6.72 -11.83 22.90
CA VAL A 297 -7.59 -12.50 23.88
C VAL A 297 -8.80 -11.63 24.22
N GLN A 298 -8.58 -10.33 24.47
CA GLN A 298 -9.67 -9.40 24.79
C GLN A 298 -10.62 -9.21 23.60
N THR A 299 -10.09 -9.09 22.38
CA THR A 299 -10.89 -8.98 21.15
C THR A 299 -11.70 -10.24 20.92
N MET A 300 -11.10 -11.43 21.06
CA MET A 300 -11.81 -12.71 20.94
C MET A 300 -12.95 -12.84 21.97
N ILE A 301 -12.71 -12.47 23.24
CA ILE A 301 -13.76 -12.45 24.27
C ILE A 301 -14.91 -11.52 23.84
N THR A 302 -14.59 -10.35 23.29
CA THR A 302 -15.58 -9.38 22.82
C THR A 302 -16.39 -9.91 21.65
N LEU A 303 -15.73 -10.59 20.70
CA LEU A 303 -16.39 -11.24 19.55
C LEU A 303 -17.29 -12.43 19.95
N SER A 304 -17.08 -13.00 21.13
CA SER A 304 -17.85 -14.15 21.63
C SER A 304 -19.18 -13.79 22.29
N ALA A 305 -19.37 -12.52 22.64
CA ALA A 305 -20.55 -12.00 23.35
C ALA A 305 -21.70 -11.68 22.38
#